data_AF-A0A1G8D3Q6-F1
#
_entry.id   AF-A0A1G8D3Q6-F1
#
_cell.length_a   1.000
_cell.length_b   1.000
_cell.length_c   1.000
_cell.angle_alpha   90.00
_cell.angle_beta   90.00
_cell.angle_gamma   90.00
#
_symmetry.space_group_name_H-M   'P 1'
#
loop_
_entity.id
_entity.type
_entity.pdbx_description
1 polymer ?
#
loop_
_entity_poly.entity_id
_entity_poly.type
_entity_poly.pdbx_seq_one_letter_code
_entity_poly.pdbx_strand_id
1 'polypeptide(L)'
;MSTLIDKKAGTMSTLYANDIAMRAARSGRLRGARGLAMALVTWKQQENPYWYGNNIPGELLSVEMLSSDNRTDSIRYTLFERKKIAFNGLSAQPNQRKNFILDQKPSIMP
;
A
#
# COMPACT_ATOMS: atom_id res chain seq x y z
N MET A 1 -9.45 0.67 8.62
CA MET A 1 -9.19 0.04 7.32
C MET A 1 -9.46 1.02 6.21
N SER A 2 -8.45 1.28 5.37
CA SER A 2 -8.68 2.01 4.12
C SER A 2 -8.48 1.05 2.96
N THR A 3 -9.59 0.79 2.28
CA THR A 3 -9.64 0.04 1.04
C THR A 3 -10.03 1.03 -0.05
N LEU A 4 -9.26 1.02 -1.13
CA LEU A 4 -9.45 1.85 -2.31
C LEU A 4 -9.94 0.94 -3.44
N ILE A 5 -10.99 1.37 -4.15
CA ILE A 5 -11.53 0.64 -5.29
C ILE A 5 -11.44 1.56 -6.51
N ASP A 6 -10.65 1.16 -7.51
CA ASP A 6 -10.63 1.82 -8.81
C ASP A 6 -11.50 1.02 -9.79
N LYS A 7 -12.72 1.53 -10.01
CA LYS A 7 -13.69 0.90 -10.92
C LYS A 7 -13.29 0.98 -12.39
N LYS A 8 -12.50 1.99 -12.79
CA LYS A 8 -12.06 2.15 -14.18
C LYS A 8 -10.91 1.20 -14.50
N ALA A 9 -9.95 1.10 -13.58
CA ALA A 9 -8.83 0.17 -13.71
C ALA A 9 -9.20 -1.28 -13.38
N GLY A 10 -10.37 -1.51 -12.76
CA GLY A 10 -10.81 -2.83 -12.31
C GLY A 10 -9.90 -3.39 -11.23
N THR A 11 -9.42 -2.55 -10.32
CA THR A 11 -8.49 -2.94 -9.25
C THR A 11 -9.05 -2.59 -7.87
N MET A 12 -8.57 -3.31 -6.87
CA MET A 12 -8.82 -3.03 -5.47
C MET A 12 -7.48 -2.97 -4.76
N SER A 13 -7.31 -1.99 -3.87
CA SER A 13 -6.10 -1.84 -3.07
C SER A 13 -6.43 -1.75 -1.59
N THR A 14 -5.61 -2.38 -0.75
CA THR A 14 -5.72 -2.30 0.70
C THR A 14 -4.41 -1.81 1.28
N LEU A 15 -4.48 -0.81 2.15
CA LEU A 15 -3.32 -0.26 2.86
C LEU A 15 -3.18 -0.89 4.25
N TYR A 16 -2.09 -1.65 4.41
CA TYR A 16 -1.66 -2.22 5.68
C TYR A 16 -0.57 -1.35 6.31
N ALA A 17 -0.50 -1.32 7.64
CA ALA A 17 0.53 -0.63 8.38
C ALA A 17 0.85 -1.32 9.72
N ASN A 18 2.07 -1.16 10.20
CA ASN A 18 2.44 -1.56 11.56
C ASN A 18 1.98 -0.54 12.62
N ASP A 19 2.04 -0.91 13.89
CA ASP A 19 1.58 -0.07 15.01
C ASP A 19 2.27 1.29 15.10
N ILE A 20 3.54 1.35 14.71
CA ILE A 20 4.32 2.60 14.67
C ILE A 20 3.72 3.54 13.61
N ALA A 21 3.55 3.04 12.38
CA ALA A 21 2.97 3.81 11.29
C ALA A 21 1.53 4.23 11.58
N MET A 22 0.73 3.38 12.23
CA MET A 22 -0.63 3.75 12.63
C MET A 22 -0.67 4.87 13.68
N ARG A 23 0.16 4.78 14.72
CA ARG A 23 0.25 5.85 15.74
C ARG A 23 0.72 7.17 15.12
N ALA A 24 1.70 7.09 14.22
CA ALA A 24 2.20 8.23 13.46
C ALA A 24 1.15 8.84 12.52
N ALA A 25 0.32 8.02 11.87
CA ALA A 25 -0.80 8.47 11.05
C ALA A 25 -1.87 9.20 11.89
N ARG A 26 -2.20 8.66 13.06
CA ARG A 26 -3.19 9.28 13.99
C ARG A 26 -2.71 10.62 14.53
N SER A 27 -1.41 10.79 14.74
CA SER A 27 -0.83 12.05 15.21
C SER A 27 -0.49 13.04 14.09
N GLY A 28 -0.73 12.67 12.81
CA GLY A 28 -0.39 13.49 11.65
C GLY A 28 1.11 13.62 11.37
N ARG A 29 1.95 12.77 11.98
CA ARG A 29 3.42 12.85 11.92
C ARG A 29 4.03 11.56 11.35
N LEU A 30 3.63 11.19 10.15
CA LEU A 30 4.19 10.03 9.44
C LEU A 30 5.66 10.25 9.04
N ARG A 31 6.00 11.48 8.64
CA ARG A 31 7.39 11.87 8.36
C ARG A 31 8.12 12.01 9.70
N GLY A 32 9.22 11.28 9.89
CA GLY A 32 9.96 11.25 11.17
C GLY A 32 9.78 9.96 11.97
N ALA A 33 8.76 9.15 11.68
CA ALA A 33 8.50 7.92 12.43
C ALA A 33 9.54 6.85 12.06
N ARG A 34 10.42 6.48 13.00
CA ARG A 34 11.43 5.42 12.82
C ARG A 34 10.80 4.04 12.96
N GLY A 35 11.20 3.09 12.13
CA GLY A 35 10.64 1.73 12.12
C GLY A 35 9.20 1.64 11.58
N LEU A 36 8.72 2.68 10.89
CA LEU A 36 7.41 2.67 10.25
C LEU A 36 7.44 1.68 9.08
N ALA A 37 6.37 0.92 8.91
CA ALA A 37 6.17 0.07 7.74
C ALA A 37 4.72 0.16 7.27
N MET A 38 4.52 0.40 5.98
CA MET A 38 3.22 0.39 5.31
C MET A 38 3.31 -0.36 3.99
N ALA A 39 2.25 -1.06 3.61
CA ALA A 39 2.14 -1.79 2.36
C ALA A 39 0.79 -1.52 1.70
N LEU A 40 0.81 -0.91 0.52
CA LEU A 40 -0.35 -0.82 -0.36
C LEU A 40 -0.34 -2.02 -1.30
N VAL A 41 -1.27 -2.94 -1.09
CA VAL A 41 -1.39 -4.17 -1.88
C VAL A 41 -2.51 -3.97 -2.87
N THR A 42 -2.26 -4.21 -4.16
CA THR A 42 -3.23 -4.01 -5.24
C THR A 42 -3.52 -5.32 -5.96
N TRP A 43 -4.80 -5.66 -6.03
CA TRP A 43 -5.32 -6.83 -6.76
C TRP A 43 -6.18 -6.39 -7.93
N LYS A 44 -6.23 -7.23 -8.96
CA LYS A 44 -7.27 -7.19 -9.98
C LYS A 44 -8.60 -7.60 -9.34
N GLN A 45 -9.67 -6.93 -9.70
CA GLN A 45 -11.02 -7.39 -9.40
C GLN A 45 -11.36 -8.58 -10.30
N GLN A 46 -12.01 -9.57 -9.72
CA GLN A 46 -12.64 -10.66 -10.46
C GLN A 46 -14.09 -10.78 -10.02
N GLU A 47 -14.94 -11.22 -10.92
CA GLU A 47 -16.34 -11.48 -10.60
C GLU A 47 -16.42 -12.57 -9.53
N ASN A 48 -17.36 -12.41 -8.59
CA ASN A 48 -17.61 -13.46 -7.61
C ASN A 48 -18.43 -14.58 -8.29
N PRO A 49 -17.89 -15.80 -8.41
CA PRO A 49 -18.59 -16.90 -9.07
C PRO A 49 -19.87 -17.33 -8.33
N TYR A 50 -20.02 -16.96 -7.05
CA TYR A 50 -21.16 -17.31 -6.21
C TYR A 50 -22.18 -16.17 -6.06
N TRP A 51 -21.82 -14.93 -6.41
CA TRP A 51 -22.72 -13.77 -6.27
C TRP A 51 -22.56 -12.78 -7.41
N TYR A 52 -23.56 -12.81 -8.30
CA TYR A 52 -23.63 -11.88 -9.42
C TYR A 52 -23.72 -10.42 -8.95
N GLY A 53 -22.97 -9.54 -9.62
CA GLY A 53 -22.91 -8.11 -9.30
C GLY A 53 -21.94 -7.73 -8.18
N ASN A 54 -21.21 -8.68 -7.60
CA ASN A 54 -20.15 -8.40 -6.63
C ASN A 54 -18.78 -8.82 -7.17
N ASN A 55 -17.77 -7.98 -6.94
CA ASN A 55 -16.40 -8.24 -7.34
C ASN A 55 -15.54 -8.53 -6.11
N ILE A 56 -14.72 -9.58 -6.20
CA ILE A 56 -13.78 -9.98 -5.15
C ILE A 56 -12.34 -9.68 -5.59
N PRO A 57 -11.39 -9.53 -4.64
CA PRO A 57 -9.98 -9.58 -5.00
C PRO A 57 -9.66 -10.89 -5.70
N GLY A 58 -8.95 -10.79 -6.82
CA GLY A 58 -8.37 -11.92 -7.51
C GLY A 58 -6.86 -11.81 -7.54
N GLU A 59 -6.34 -11.69 -8.74
CA GLU A 59 -4.93 -11.71 -9.03
C GLU A 59 -4.16 -10.55 -8.36
N LEU A 60 -3.09 -10.85 -7.61
CA LEU A 60 -2.17 -9.84 -7.09
C LEU A 60 -1.40 -9.18 -8.24
N LEU A 61 -1.46 -7.85 -8.31
CA LEU A 61 -0.81 -7.04 -9.33
C LEU A 61 0.48 -6.38 -8.81
N SER A 62 0.40 -5.74 -7.66
CA SER A 62 1.54 -5.04 -7.07
C SER A 62 1.49 -4.96 -5.54
N VAL A 63 2.68 -4.79 -4.95
CA VAL A 63 2.86 -4.40 -3.56
C VAL A 63 3.78 -3.18 -3.52
N GLU A 64 3.28 -2.07 -2.99
CA GLU A 64 4.08 -0.87 -2.75
C GLU A 64 4.34 -0.74 -1.27
N MET A 65 5.62 -0.75 -0.89
CA MET A 65 6.06 -0.71 0.49
C MET A 65 6.72 0.62 0.81
N LEU A 66 6.32 1.22 1.93
CA LEU A 66 7.04 2.31 2.58
C LEU A 66 7.64 1.78 3.87
N SER A 67 8.94 1.97 4.06
CA SER A 67 9.62 1.61 5.31
C SER A 67 10.61 2.68 5.74
N SER A 68 10.70 2.94 7.03
CA SER A 68 11.80 3.70 7.63
C SER A 68 12.67 2.77 8.46
N ASP A 69 13.96 3.08 8.51
CA ASP A 69 14.88 2.38 9.40
C ASP A 69 14.58 2.74 10.86
N ASN A 70 15.01 1.90 11.80
CA ASN A 70 15.03 2.23 13.22
C ASN A 70 16.11 3.28 13.56
N ARG A 71 17.10 3.46 12.69
CA ARG A 71 18.22 4.41 12.87
C ARG A 71 18.01 5.75 12.20
N THR A 72 17.27 5.79 11.08
CA THR A 72 17.05 7.00 10.28
C THR A 72 15.57 7.22 10.05
N ASP A 73 15.13 8.47 10.00
CA ASP A 73 13.76 8.87 9.69
C ASP A 73 13.46 8.88 8.18
N SER A 74 14.45 8.53 7.37
CA SER A 74 14.35 8.40 5.91
C SER A 74 13.38 7.28 5.53
N ILE A 75 12.29 7.66 4.87
CA ILE A 75 11.31 6.71 4.32
C ILE A 75 11.78 6.22 2.95
N ARG A 76 12.08 4.92 2.85
CA ARG A 76 12.34 4.17 1.63
C ARG A 76 11.01 3.72 0.99
N TYR A 77 10.96 3.76 -0.34
CA TYR A 77 9.87 3.22 -1.14
C TYR A 77 10.38 2.02 -1.93
N THR A 78 9.57 0.96 -2.02
CA THR A 78 9.88 -0.23 -2.81
C THR A 78 8.62 -0.72 -3.50
N LEU A 79 8.72 -1.09 -4.78
CA LEU A 79 7.62 -1.58 -5.59
C LEU A 79 7.94 -3.01 -6.04
N PHE A 80 6.99 -3.90 -5.83
CA PHE A 80 7.01 -5.28 -6.31
C PHE A 80 5.87 -5.46 -7.31
N GLU A 81 6.18 -5.89 -8.54
CA GLU A 81 5.19 -6.10 -9.60
C GLU A 81 5.17 -7.57 -10.05
N ARG A 82 3.99 -8.04 -10.46
CA ARG A 82 3.75 -9.44 -10.84
C ARG A 82 4.73 -10.01 -11.87
N LYS A 83 5.16 -9.22 -12.87
CA LYS A 83 6.02 -9.74 -13.96
C LYS A 83 7.51 -9.82 -13.57
N LYS A 84 7.87 -9.29 -12.40
CA LYS A 84 9.20 -9.37 -11.81
C LYS A 84 9.06 -9.28 -10.29
N ILE A 85 9.04 -10.42 -9.60
CA ILE A 85 9.55 -10.48 -8.22
C ILE A 85 11.09 -10.39 -8.28
N ALA A 86 11.58 -9.38 -8.99
CA ALA A 86 12.95 -8.93 -9.04
C ALA A 86 12.86 -7.43 -8.78
N PHE A 87 13.61 -6.98 -7.79
CA PHE A 87 13.66 -5.61 -7.29
C PHE A 87 13.75 -4.60 -8.44
N ASN A 88 12.62 -4.03 -8.86
CA ASN A 88 12.62 -2.87 -9.74
C ASN A 88 12.75 -1.65 -8.83
N GLY A 89 14.00 -1.30 -8.55
CA GLY A 89 14.31 0.02 -8.03
C GLY A 89 13.70 1.05 -8.97
N LEU A 90 12.77 1.84 -8.43
CA LEU A 90 12.18 3.05 -9.02
C LEU A 90 10.98 2.81 -9.96
N SER A 91 9.78 3.05 -9.40
CA SER A 91 8.58 3.46 -10.15
C SER A 91 8.87 4.73 -10.95
N ALA A 92 8.21 4.94 -12.09
CA ALA A 92 8.37 6.14 -12.93
C ALA A 92 8.10 7.46 -12.18
N GLN A 93 7.38 7.43 -11.05
CA GLN A 93 7.06 8.61 -10.23
C GLN A 93 7.12 8.27 -8.72
N PRO A 94 8.31 7.96 -8.16
CA PRO A 94 8.43 7.44 -6.80
C PRO A 94 7.90 8.42 -5.75
N ASN A 95 8.12 9.72 -5.95
CA ASN A 95 7.74 10.77 -5.01
C ASN A 95 6.23 11.03 -4.98
N GLN A 96 5.55 10.98 -6.14
CA GLN A 96 4.09 11.16 -6.19
C GLN A 96 3.38 9.97 -5.54
N ARG A 97 3.83 8.74 -5.82
CA ARG A 97 3.30 7.53 -5.18
C ARG A 97 3.56 7.52 -3.67
N LYS A 98 4.77 7.90 -3.25
CA LYS A 98 5.12 8.04 -1.83
C LYS A 98 4.21 9.02 -1.10
N ASN A 99 3.95 10.20 -1.67
CA ASN A 99 3.02 11.17 -1.07
C ASN A 99 1.60 10.62 -1.03
N PHE A 100 1.10 10.04 -2.12
CA PHE A 100 -0.24 9.45 -2.17
C PHE A 100 -0.45 8.41 -1.05
N ILE A 101 0.49 7.50 -0.84
CA ILE A 101 0.39 6.47 0.22
C ILE A 101 0.47 7.10 1.62
N LEU A 102 1.31 8.12 1.82
CA LEU A 102 1.40 8.85 3.09
C LEU A 102 0.11 9.62 3.43
N ASP A 103 -0.65 10.05 2.43
CA ASP A 103 -1.89 10.80 2.63
C ASP A 103 -3.10 9.88 2.96
N GLN A 104 -2.97 8.57 2.77
CA GLN A 104 -4.02 7.60 3.12
C GLN A 104 -3.97 7.23 4.62
N LYS A 105 -5.14 7.07 5.26
CA LYS A 105 -5.23 6.58 6.65
C LYS A 105 -5.11 5.04 6.68
N PRO A 106 -4.07 4.43 7.27
CA PRO A 106 -3.90 2.97 7.21
C PRO A 106 -4.87 2.17 8.11
N SER A 107 -5.00 0.86 7.85
CA SER A 107 -5.75 -0.10 8.71
C SER A 107 -4.90 -0.77 9.79
N ILE A 108 -5.56 -1.19 10.88
CA ILE A 108 -5.04 -2.10 11.90
C ILE A 108 -4.99 -3.54 11.33
N MET A 109 -3.86 -4.23 11.53
CA MET A 109 -3.80 -5.70 11.52
C MET A 109 -3.93 -6.16 12.98
N PRO A 110 -4.91 -7.03 13.32
CA PRO A 110 -4.92 -7.72 14.61
C PRO A 110 -3.81 -8.76 14.71
#